data_AF-A0A5J4UIA2-F1
#
_entry.id   AF-A0A5J4UIA2-F1
#
_cell.length_a   1.000
_cell.length_b   1.000
_cell.length_c   1.000
_cell.angle_alpha   90.00
_cell.angle_beta   90.00
_cell.angle_gamma   90.00
#
_symmetry.space_group_name_H-M   'P 1'
#
loop_
_entity.id
_entity.type
_entity.pdbx_description
1 polymer ?
#
loop_
_entity_poly.entity_id
_entity_poly.type
_entity_poly.pdbx_seq_one_letter_code
_entity_poly.pdbx_strand_id
1 'polypeptide(L)'
;CSDPDYTRVPSGSCVCNRFNHHPTGCVCVNSTDHDFPQNASDHIYKASTGDGGAIRTYITNLAQMSIINSSFTKCQCKHNGGAINADIRNGGKLTLDGLCVFTQCYADYTAGGIYVQFDNGAKSFLILEDGLKFISCSANTVNGAGGAMFITYYDAADISMNNILFENCYSYDGGALYINIWATTPKVLDINCTFINCSSYYGGGLNIAGVEPGYQFQLTGSITYINCLTQRSGGGMYIDIRNPGNVEYNDIVFNSCTASNGGGLYMSSYFNCKVVLNRFRFQDCYALLAGGLNLYVGECTQKAEIELVNTTIINCSSNNHVGGMCGQLYTNASLSIKGSCLIQDCVAVEDGGGIYLLFSNGSFEAENLLVKNCTAKHGGGMHVSLYDDGGTGILQSKCEFYQCRSNLGSGEMHIFYIFFVS
;
A
#
# COMPACT_ATOMS: atom_id res chain seq x y z
N CYS A 1 -13.25 13.15 23.40
CA CYS A 1 -14.69 13.48 23.52
C CYS A 1 -14.83 14.98 23.66
N SER A 2 -15.87 15.58 23.06
CA SER A 2 -16.15 17.02 23.14
C SER A 2 -16.68 17.39 24.53
N ASP A 3 -15.91 18.17 25.27
CA ASP A 3 -16.35 18.96 26.41
C ASP A 3 -16.82 20.33 25.88
N PRO A 4 -17.99 20.86 26.31
CA PRO A 4 -18.44 22.20 25.91
C PRO A 4 -17.52 23.33 26.36
N ASP A 5 -16.58 23.09 27.28
CA ASP A 5 -15.61 24.11 27.74
C ASP A 5 -14.21 23.76 27.25
N TYR A 6 -13.74 24.48 26.21
CA TYR A 6 -12.43 24.42 25.54
C TYR A 6 -11.20 24.43 26.48
N THR A 7 -11.01 23.37 27.25
CA THR A 7 -9.83 23.13 28.08
C THR A 7 -9.22 21.79 27.68
N ARG A 8 -7.90 21.77 27.53
CA ARG A 8 -7.16 20.60 27.04
C ARG A 8 -7.43 19.39 27.92
N VAL A 9 -8.00 18.35 27.32
CA VAL A 9 -8.19 17.05 27.95
C VAL A 9 -6.82 16.36 28.08
N PRO A 10 -6.37 15.95 29.28
CA PRO A 10 -5.06 15.31 29.47
C PRO A 10 -4.96 13.97 28.75
N SER A 11 -3.78 13.63 28.23
CA SER A 11 -3.47 12.31 27.67
C SER A 11 -3.85 11.19 28.66
N GLY A 12 -4.70 10.25 28.24
CA GLY A 12 -5.12 9.08 29.04
C GLY A 12 -6.46 9.19 29.81
N SER A 13 -7.27 10.22 29.59
CA SER A 13 -8.51 10.47 30.38
C SER A 13 -9.83 9.99 29.74
N CYS A 14 -9.78 9.31 28.58
CA CYS A 14 -10.98 8.72 27.96
C CYS A 14 -11.19 7.28 28.46
N VAL A 15 -12.33 7.01 29.08
CA VAL A 15 -12.79 5.65 29.39
C VAL A 15 -13.70 5.19 28.25
N CYS A 16 -13.23 4.23 27.45
CA CYS A 16 -13.97 3.67 26.32
C CYS A 16 -15.16 2.81 26.80
N ASN A 17 -16.33 2.97 26.20
CA ASN A 17 -17.44 2.03 26.35
C ASN A 17 -18.16 1.82 25.02
N ARG A 18 -18.69 0.60 24.82
CA ARG A 18 -19.09 -0.06 23.54
C ARG A 18 -20.03 0.68 22.55
N PHE A 19 -20.43 1.93 22.79
CA PHE A 19 -21.55 2.54 22.07
C PHE A 19 -21.33 3.97 21.54
N ASN A 20 -20.12 4.54 21.61
CA ASN A 20 -19.89 5.91 21.10
C ASN A 20 -18.83 5.96 19.99
N HIS A 21 -19.18 6.58 18.86
CA HIS A 21 -18.26 6.91 17.77
C HIS A 21 -17.29 8.01 18.21
N HIS A 22 -16.00 7.89 17.83
CA HIS A 22 -15.01 8.94 18.06
C HIS A 22 -15.24 10.15 17.14
N PRO A 23 -15.01 11.38 17.62
CA PRO A 23 -14.74 12.51 16.73
C PRO A 23 -13.47 12.26 15.91
N THR A 24 -13.44 12.73 14.67
CA THR A 24 -12.26 12.69 13.78
C THR A 24 -11.02 13.23 14.50
N GLY A 25 -9.93 12.44 14.55
CA GLY A 25 -8.64 12.85 15.12
C GLY A 25 -8.27 12.30 16.50
N CYS A 26 -8.95 11.24 17.00
CA CYS A 26 -8.55 10.53 18.23
C CYS A 26 -8.07 9.10 17.91
N VAL A 27 -6.95 8.66 18.51
CA VAL A 27 -6.45 7.28 18.47
C VAL A 27 -6.42 6.73 19.91
N CYS A 28 -7.06 5.59 20.13
CA CYS A 28 -7.00 4.87 21.41
C CYS A 28 -5.64 4.19 21.55
N VAL A 29 -4.92 4.48 22.63
CA VAL A 29 -3.64 3.84 22.95
C VAL A 29 -3.92 2.79 24.03
N ASN A 30 -3.63 1.52 23.72
CA ASN A 30 -3.78 0.32 24.58
C ASN A 30 -5.15 -0.41 24.64
N SER A 31 -6.03 -0.28 23.65
CA SER A 31 -7.15 -1.22 23.48
C SER A 31 -7.04 -1.99 22.17
N THR A 32 -7.21 -3.30 22.22
CA THR A 32 -7.38 -4.20 21.06
C THR A 32 -8.68 -3.97 20.28
N ASP A 33 -9.30 -2.80 20.44
CA ASP A 33 -10.56 -2.39 19.81
C ASP A 33 -10.23 -1.37 18.72
N HIS A 34 -9.72 -1.88 17.61
CA HIS A 34 -10.09 -1.33 16.31
C HIS A 34 -11.20 -2.24 15.82
N ASP A 35 -12.27 -1.69 15.27
CA ASP A 35 -13.30 -2.39 14.48
C ASP A 35 -12.67 -2.99 13.20
N PHE A 36 -11.63 -3.79 13.37
CA PHE A 36 -11.31 -4.87 12.49
C PHE A 36 -12.48 -5.85 12.62
N PRO A 37 -13.09 -6.31 11.51
CA PRO A 37 -14.15 -7.29 11.60
C PRO A 37 -13.58 -8.61 12.17
N GLN A 38 -13.50 -8.72 13.50
CA GLN A 38 -13.16 -9.96 14.21
C GLN A 38 -14.30 -10.99 14.14
N ASN A 39 -15.43 -10.63 13.53
CA ASN A 39 -16.61 -11.49 13.35
C ASN A 39 -16.67 -12.14 11.96
N ALA A 40 -15.55 -12.68 11.46
CA ALA A 40 -15.62 -13.65 10.37
C ALA A 40 -16.20 -15.02 10.82
N SER A 41 -16.46 -15.20 12.12
CA SER A 41 -16.93 -16.46 12.73
C SER A 41 -18.45 -16.67 12.73
N ASP A 42 -19.27 -15.70 12.31
CA ASP A 42 -20.75 -15.84 12.28
C ASP A 42 -21.32 -16.25 10.90
N HIS A 43 -20.48 -16.72 9.97
CA HIS A 43 -20.92 -17.21 8.66
C HIS A 43 -21.47 -18.64 8.74
N ILE A 44 -22.60 -18.84 9.44
CA ILE A 44 -23.38 -20.08 9.37
C ILE A 44 -24.21 -20.08 8.07
N TYR A 45 -23.54 -20.25 6.94
CA TYR A 45 -24.19 -20.63 5.67
C TYR A 45 -23.40 -21.79 5.06
N LYS A 46 -24.09 -22.66 4.32
CA LYS A 46 -23.52 -23.91 3.78
C LYS A 46 -22.43 -23.62 2.75
N ALA A 47 -21.19 -23.39 3.19
CA ALA A 47 -20.04 -23.26 2.31
C ALA A 47 -19.84 -24.55 1.49
N SER A 48 -19.61 -24.41 0.18
CA SER A 48 -19.19 -25.54 -0.64
C SER A 48 -17.84 -26.07 -0.12
N THR A 49 -17.65 -27.39 -0.11
CA THR A 49 -16.40 -28.00 0.39
C THR A 49 -15.23 -27.88 -0.60
N GLY A 50 -15.36 -27.07 -1.66
CA GLY A 50 -14.37 -26.92 -2.73
C GLY A 50 -14.09 -25.46 -3.05
N ASP A 51 -13.34 -25.22 -4.12
CA ASP A 51 -13.08 -23.88 -4.67
C ASP A 51 -14.25 -23.38 -5.52
N GLY A 52 -14.45 -22.06 -5.60
CA GLY A 52 -15.48 -21.47 -6.47
C GLY A 52 -16.89 -21.68 -5.92
N GLY A 53 -17.36 -20.80 -5.02
CA GLY A 53 -18.68 -20.98 -4.39
C GLY A 53 -19.86 -20.91 -5.37
N ALA A 54 -19.69 -20.21 -6.50
CA ALA A 54 -20.65 -20.21 -7.61
C ALA A 54 -20.09 -20.85 -8.88
N ILE A 55 -18.85 -20.53 -9.25
CA ILE A 55 -18.22 -21.00 -10.49
C ILE A 55 -16.81 -21.49 -10.18
N ARG A 56 -16.54 -22.74 -10.55
CA ARG A 56 -15.18 -23.26 -10.72
C ARG A 56 -14.96 -23.54 -12.20
N THR A 57 -13.95 -22.91 -12.80
CA THR A 57 -13.72 -23.00 -14.24
C THR A 57 -12.26 -23.23 -14.60
N TYR A 58 -12.05 -23.99 -15.67
CA TYR A 58 -10.76 -24.27 -16.29
C TYR A 58 -10.82 -23.79 -17.73
N ILE A 59 -10.16 -22.68 -18.03
CA ILE A 59 -10.19 -22.05 -19.35
C ILE A 59 -8.84 -22.32 -20.00
N THR A 60 -8.82 -23.32 -20.89
CA THR A 60 -7.59 -23.87 -21.46
C THR A 60 -7.66 -23.97 -22.98
N ASN A 61 -6.51 -24.10 -23.64
CA ASN A 61 -6.42 -24.38 -25.08
C ASN A 61 -7.20 -23.39 -25.95
N LEU A 62 -6.93 -22.09 -25.76
CA LEU A 62 -7.58 -20.98 -26.47
C LEU A 62 -9.08 -20.79 -26.18
N ALA A 63 -9.64 -21.52 -25.20
CA ALA A 63 -11.02 -21.33 -24.77
C ALA A 63 -11.26 -19.92 -24.22
N GLN A 64 -12.49 -19.44 -24.38
CA GLN A 64 -12.91 -18.12 -23.93
C GLN A 64 -14.19 -18.23 -23.12
N MET A 65 -14.26 -17.52 -22.00
CA MET A 65 -15.46 -17.40 -21.17
C MET A 65 -15.71 -15.92 -20.88
N SER A 66 -16.97 -15.51 -21.05
CA SER A 66 -17.42 -14.17 -20.68
C SER A 66 -18.54 -14.28 -19.66
N ILE A 67 -18.47 -13.46 -18.61
CA ILE A 67 -19.53 -13.30 -17.61
C ILE A 67 -20.05 -11.87 -17.77
N ILE A 68 -21.35 -11.76 -18.05
CA ILE A 68 -21.98 -10.52 -18.50
C ILE A 68 -23.15 -10.22 -17.57
N ASN A 69 -23.24 -8.98 -17.09
CA ASN A 69 -24.36 -8.43 -16.32
C ASN A 69 -24.85 -9.37 -15.22
N SER A 70 -23.92 -9.90 -14.43
CA SER A 70 -24.17 -10.95 -13.44
C SER A 70 -23.88 -10.46 -12.03
N SER A 71 -24.72 -10.88 -11.08
CA SER A 71 -24.51 -10.59 -9.66
C SER A 71 -24.14 -11.85 -8.89
N PHE A 72 -23.06 -11.76 -8.13
CA PHE A 72 -22.60 -12.78 -7.19
C PHE A 72 -22.82 -12.24 -5.79
N THR A 73 -23.88 -12.70 -5.12
CA THR A 73 -24.24 -12.22 -3.78
C THR A 73 -24.09 -13.36 -2.78
N LYS A 74 -23.32 -13.13 -1.72
CA LYS A 74 -23.11 -14.08 -0.62
C LYS A 74 -22.61 -15.46 -1.09
N CYS A 75 -21.82 -15.51 -2.16
CA CYS A 75 -21.16 -16.73 -2.59
C CYS A 75 -20.04 -17.08 -1.61
N GLN A 76 -19.95 -18.35 -1.19
CA GLN A 76 -19.01 -18.78 -0.16
C GLN A 76 -18.34 -20.11 -0.49
N CYS A 77 -17.05 -20.22 -0.18
CA CYS A 77 -16.29 -21.47 -0.35
C CYS A 77 -15.30 -21.70 0.80
N LYS A 78 -14.95 -22.97 1.05
CA LYS A 78 -13.96 -23.33 2.09
C LYS A 78 -12.49 -23.12 1.69
N HIS A 79 -12.22 -22.89 0.42
CA HIS A 79 -10.87 -22.72 -0.09
C HIS A 79 -10.75 -21.37 -0.81
N ASN A 80 -10.64 -21.38 -2.14
CA ASN A 80 -10.32 -20.19 -2.91
C ASN A 80 -11.47 -19.75 -3.82
N GLY A 81 -11.70 -18.44 -3.91
CA GLY A 81 -12.67 -17.87 -4.83
C GLY A 81 -14.09 -18.07 -4.34
N GLY A 82 -14.51 -17.27 -3.36
CA GLY A 82 -15.84 -17.39 -2.75
C GLY A 82 -16.98 -17.32 -3.76
N ALA A 83 -16.83 -16.53 -4.84
CA ALA A 83 -17.70 -16.62 -6.01
C ALA A 83 -17.08 -17.43 -7.16
N ILE A 84 -15.90 -17.04 -7.64
CA ILE A 84 -15.29 -17.62 -8.83
C ILE A 84 -13.89 -18.13 -8.51
N ASN A 85 -13.62 -19.38 -8.87
CA ASN A 85 -12.27 -19.92 -8.97
C ASN A 85 -11.98 -20.19 -10.45
N ALA A 86 -10.98 -19.49 -11.01
CA ALA A 86 -10.62 -19.55 -12.42
C ALA A 86 -9.16 -19.98 -12.60
N ASP A 87 -8.97 -21.08 -13.33
CA ASP A 87 -7.68 -21.57 -13.78
C ASP A 87 -7.55 -21.29 -15.29
N ILE A 88 -6.70 -20.33 -15.66
CA ILE A 88 -6.58 -19.80 -17.02
C ILE A 88 -5.21 -20.19 -17.59
N ARG A 89 -5.20 -21.08 -18.59
CA ARG A 89 -3.96 -21.69 -19.11
C ARG A 89 -3.95 -21.76 -20.63
N ASN A 90 -2.76 -21.91 -21.21
CA ASN A 90 -2.58 -22.30 -22.61
C ASN A 90 -3.47 -21.53 -23.61
N GLY A 91 -3.43 -20.20 -23.55
CA GLY A 91 -4.23 -19.36 -24.45
C GLY A 91 -5.63 -19.00 -23.95
N GLY A 92 -6.00 -19.46 -22.75
CA GLY A 92 -7.32 -19.23 -22.17
C GLY A 92 -7.62 -17.75 -21.93
N LYS A 93 -8.90 -17.39 -21.98
CA LYS A 93 -9.37 -16.01 -21.73
C LYS A 93 -10.63 -15.98 -20.87
N LEU A 94 -10.57 -15.24 -19.77
CA LEU A 94 -11.74 -14.87 -18.97
C LEU A 94 -12.03 -13.38 -19.13
N THR A 95 -13.28 -13.02 -19.43
CA THR A 95 -13.76 -11.64 -19.48
C THR A 95 -14.92 -11.46 -18.50
N LEU A 96 -14.87 -10.43 -17.67
CA LEU A 96 -16.01 -9.99 -16.86
C LEU A 96 -16.38 -8.59 -17.31
N ASP A 97 -17.66 -8.39 -17.66
CA ASP A 97 -18.14 -7.09 -18.05
C ASP A 97 -18.28 -6.13 -16.86
N GLY A 98 -18.36 -4.84 -17.18
CA GLY A 98 -18.47 -3.75 -16.21
C GLY A 98 -19.74 -3.74 -15.37
N LEU A 99 -20.75 -4.53 -15.75
CA LEU A 99 -22.02 -4.61 -15.05
C LEU A 99 -22.03 -5.71 -13.98
N CYS A 100 -20.98 -6.53 -13.93
CA CYS A 100 -20.87 -7.55 -12.90
C CYS A 100 -20.66 -6.93 -11.50
N VAL A 101 -21.29 -7.55 -10.49
CA VAL A 101 -21.20 -7.09 -9.10
C VAL A 101 -21.01 -8.29 -8.17
N PHE A 102 -19.99 -8.22 -7.34
CA PHE A 102 -19.71 -9.16 -6.26
C PHE A 102 -20.04 -8.49 -4.93
N THR A 103 -20.91 -9.11 -4.14
CA THR A 103 -21.37 -8.54 -2.87
C THR A 103 -21.33 -9.58 -1.78
N GLN A 104 -20.61 -9.30 -0.70
CA GLN A 104 -20.51 -10.17 0.48
C GLN A 104 -20.03 -11.59 0.15
N CYS A 105 -19.21 -11.74 -0.90
CA CYS A 105 -18.61 -13.02 -1.24
C CYS A 105 -17.46 -13.32 -0.27
N TYR A 106 -17.34 -14.57 0.18
CA TYR A 106 -16.41 -14.94 1.24
C TYR A 106 -15.66 -16.25 0.92
N ALA A 107 -14.37 -16.29 1.28
CA ALA A 107 -13.55 -17.48 1.17
C ALA A 107 -12.81 -17.76 2.49
N ASP A 108 -12.89 -19.00 2.99
CA ASP A 108 -12.17 -19.42 4.21
C ASP A 108 -10.64 -19.43 4.03
N TYR A 109 -10.12 -19.30 2.80
CA TYR A 109 -8.70 -19.14 2.53
C TYR A 109 -8.40 -17.84 1.79
N THR A 110 -8.49 -17.79 0.46
CA THR A 110 -8.14 -16.57 -0.33
C THR A 110 -9.22 -16.19 -1.32
N ALA A 111 -9.30 -14.89 -1.67
CA ALA A 111 -10.24 -14.35 -2.65
C ALA A 111 -11.73 -14.62 -2.35
N GLY A 112 -12.36 -13.74 -1.56
CA GLY A 112 -13.81 -13.80 -1.35
C GLY A 112 -14.60 -13.69 -2.65
N GLY A 113 -14.17 -12.86 -3.60
CA GLY A 113 -14.77 -12.74 -4.93
C GLY A 113 -14.18 -13.74 -5.92
N ILE A 114 -13.01 -13.40 -6.49
CA ILE A 114 -12.41 -14.13 -7.62
C ILE A 114 -10.98 -14.56 -7.31
N TYR A 115 -10.74 -15.86 -7.36
CA TYR A 115 -9.40 -16.42 -7.38
C TYR A 115 -9.00 -16.71 -8.83
N VAL A 116 -7.84 -16.19 -9.26
CA VAL A 116 -7.29 -16.43 -10.60
C VAL A 116 -5.90 -17.04 -10.50
N GLN A 117 -5.73 -18.17 -11.20
CA GLN A 117 -4.44 -18.81 -11.40
C GLN A 117 -4.08 -18.88 -12.88
N PHE A 118 -2.86 -18.45 -13.20
CA PHE A 118 -2.23 -18.64 -14.50
C PHE A 118 -1.15 -19.74 -14.48
N ASP A 119 -0.72 -20.20 -15.66
CA ASP A 119 0.48 -21.02 -15.86
C ASP A 119 1.48 -20.34 -16.81
N ASN A 120 2.65 -20.96 -17.00
CA ASN A 120 3.68 -20.52 -17.96
C ASN A 120 3.50 -21.15 -19.36
N GLY A 121 2.27 -21.46 -19.75
CA GLY A 121 1.94 -21.99 -21.07
C GLY A 121 1.86 -20.91 -22.16
N ALA A 122 0.95 -21.08 -23.11
CA ALA A 122 0.66 -20.03 -24.08
C ALA A 122 -0.03 -18.81 -23.43
N LYS A 123 0.20 -17.62 -23.99
CA LYS A 123 -0.29 -16.32 -23.47
C LYS A 123 -1.79 -16.35 -23.17
N SER A 124 -2.17 -16.07 -21.93
CA SER A 124 -3.54 -16.18 -21.42
C SER A 124 -4.02 -14.85 -20.83
N PHE A 125 -5.33 -14.65 -20.75
CA PHE A 125 -5.93 -13.32 -20.54
C PHE A 125 -6.97 -13.30 -19.41
N LEU A 126 -6.87 -12.29 -18.55
CA LEU A 126 -7.94 -11.86 -17.66
C LEU A 126 -8.32 -10.43 -18.02
N ILE A 127 -9.57 -10.21 -18.41
CA ILE A 127 -10.11 -8.88 -18.74
C ILE A 127 -11.23 -8.55 -17.77
N LEU A 128 -11.03 -7.49 -17.00
CA LEU A 128 -12.02 -6.92 -16.08
C LEU A 128 -12.40 -5.53 -16.60
N GLU A 129 -13.61 -5.43 -17.16
CA GLU A 129 -14.06 -4.23 -17.86
C GLU A 129 -14.54 -3.12 -16.89
N ASP A 130 -14.68 -1.92 -17.47
CA ASP A 130 -15.05 -0.67 -16.78
C ASP A 130 -16.36 -0.77 -16.01
N GLY A 131 -16.29 -0.57 -14.69
CA GLY A 131 -17.45 -0.45 -13.82
C GLY A 131 -17.67 -1.63 -12.87
N LEU A 132 -16.87 -2.69 -12.99
CA LEU A 132 -16.93 -3.88 -12.14
C LEU A 132 -16.81 -3.52 -10.65
N LYS A 133 -17.60 -4.18 -9.80
CA LYS A 133 -17.65 -3.85 -8.35
C LYS A 133 -17.47 -5.06 -7.45
N PHE A 134 -16.68 -4.88 -6.41
CA PHE A 134 -16.54 -5.78 -5.27
C PHE A 134 -16.90 -5.03 -3.99
N ILE A 135 -17.98 -5.44 -3.34
CA ILE A 135 -18.55 -4.74 -2.19
C ILE A 135 -18.62 -5.71 -1.01
N SER A 136 -17.91 -5.38 0.06
CA SER A 136 -17.87 -6.18 1.29
C SER A 136 -17.42 -7.63 1.05
N CYS A 137 -16.55 -7.87 0.07
CA CYS A 137 -15.98 -9.19 -0.16
C CYS A 137 -14.82 -9.44 0.81
N SER A 138 -14.67 -10.68 1.24
CA SER A 138 -13.68 -10.99 2.26
C SER A 138 -13.05 -12.37 2.18
N ALA A 139 -11.85 -12.46 2.76
CA ALA A 139 -11.15 -13.71 2.94
C ALA A 139 -10.71 -13.86 4.41
N ASN A 140 -10.12 -15.01 4.73
CA ASN A 140 -9.61 -15.31 6.06
C ASN A 140 -8.71 -14.19 6.62
N THR A 141 -8.90 -13.84 7.89
CA THR A 141 -8.19 -12.76 8.57
C THR A 141 -6.90 -13.20 9.28
N VAL A 142 -6.52 -14.47 9.18
CA VAL A 142 -5.29 -15.02 9.78
C VAL A 142 -4.21 -15.30 8.73
N ASN A 143 -4.61 -15.84 7.58
CA ASN A 143 -3.69 -16.22 6.51
C ASN A 143 -4.27 -16.04 5.10
N GLY A 144 -5.41 -15.34 4.99
CA GLY A 144 -6.08 -15.14 3.72
C GLY A 144 -5.55 -13.94 2.94
N ALA A 145 -5.54 -14.07 1.62
CA ALA A 145 -5.05 -13.05 0.71
C ALA A 145 -6.16 -12.59 -0.24
N GLY A 146 -6.21 -11.29 -0.52
CA GLY A 146 -7.17 -10.68 -1.44
C GLY A 146 -8.60 -10.82 -0.96
N GLY A 147 -9.14 -9.89 -0.17
CA GLY A 147 -10.52 -10.02 0.32
C GLY A 147 -11.54 -10.15 -0.81
N ALA A 148 -11.32 -9.44 -1.90
CA ALA A 148 -12.10 -9.57 -3.13
C ALA A 148 -11.42 -10.46 -4.17
N MET A 149 -10.12 -10.30 -4.40
CA MET A 149 -9.46 -10.89 -5.54
C MET A 149 -8.02 -11.29 -5.26
N PHE A 150 -7.65 -12.47 -5.75
CA PHE A 150 -6.29 -12.98 -5.73
C PHE A 150 -5.87 -13.36 -7.15
N ILE A 151 -4.66 -12.96 -7.53
CA ILE A 151 -4.10 -13.23 -8.87
C ILE A 151 -2.67 -13.74 -8.74
N THR A 152 -2.34 -14.85 -9.41
CA THR A 152 -0.93 -15.19 -9.74
C THR A 152 -0.53 -14.59 -11.08
N TYR A 153 0.55 -13.84 -11.14
CA TYR A 153 1.00 -13.14 -12.34
C TYR A 153 2.29 -13.77 -12.90
N TYR A 154 2.11 -14.63 -13.90
CA TYR A 154 3.18 -15.37 -14.60
C TYR A 154 3.56 -14.71 -15.93
N ASP A 155 4.67 -15.14 -16.54
CA ASP A 155 5.15 -14.58 -17.81
C ASP A 155 4.16 -14.72 -18.97
N ALA A 156 3.27 -15.71 -18.94
CA ALA A 156 2.24 -15.88 -19.95
C ALA A 156 0.94 -15.11 -19.63
N ALA A 157 0.82 -14.47 -18.46
CA ALA A 157 -0.38 -13.74 -18.08
C ALA A 157 -0.43 -12.33 -18.70
N ASP A 158 -1.61 -11.96 -19.19
CA ASP A 158 -1.95 -10.60 -19.60
C ASP A 158 -3.26 -10.20 -18.92
N ILE A 159 -3.23 -9.11 -18.17
CA ILE A 159 -4.32 -8.72 -17.29
C ILE A 159 -4.64 -7.25 -17.54
N SER A 160 -5.93 -6.98 -17.73
CA SER A 160 -6.46 -5.63 -17.82
C SER A 160 -7.50 -5.42 -16.72
N MET A 161 -7.30 -4.36 -15.92
CA MET A 161 -8.22 -3.97 -14.84
C MET A 161 -8.62 -2.51 -15.04
N ASN A 162 -9.83 -2.27 -15.55
CA ASN A 162 -10.28 -0.92 -15.88
C ASN A 162 -11.40 -0.44 -14.95
N ASN A 163 -11.18 0.71 -14.30
CA ASN A 163 -12.14 1.41 -13.44
C ASN A 163 -12.96 0.49 -12.50
N ILE A 164 -12.25 -0.36 -11.75
CA ILE A 164 -12.88 -1.31 -10.82
C ILE A 164 -13.00 -0.67 -9.44
N LEU A 165 -14.17 -0.83 -8.82
CA LEU A 165 -14.40 -0.42 -7.44
C LEU A 165 -14.26 -1.60 -6.48
N PHE A 166 -13.40 -1.43 -5.48
CA PHE A 166 -13.34 -2.28 -4.29
C PHE A 166 -13.78 -1.47 -3.07
N GLU A 167 -14.86 -1.89 -2.43
CA GLU A 167 -15.45 -1.16 -1.31
C GLU A 167 -15.65 -2.08 -0.09
N ASN A 168 -15.15 -1.67 1.07
CA ASN A 168 -15.31 -2.38 2.35
C ASN A 168 -14.77 -3.84 2.31
N CYS A 169 -13.76 -4.12 1.50
CA CYS A 169 -13.19 -5.46 1.40
C CYS A 169 -12.14 -5.70 2.49
N TYR A 170 -12.02 -6.95 2.96
CA TYR A 170 -11.02 -7.29 3.98
C TYR A 170 -10.40 -8.69 3.84
N SER A 171 -9.15 -8.80 4.24
CA SER A 171 -8.37 -10.06 4.33
C SER A 171 -7.17 -9.86 5.26
N TYR A 172 -6.33 -10.88 5.43
CA TYR A 172 -5.04 -10.71 6.10
C TYR A 172 -4.02 -9.96 5.22
N ASP A 173 -3.86 -10.36 3.96
CA ASP A 173 -3.00 -9.70 2.98
C ASP A 173 -3.81 -9.10 1.82
N GLY A 174 -3.64 -7.81 1.52
CA GLY A 174 -4.31 -7.16 0.39
C GLY A 174 -5.82 -7.11 0.60
N GLY A 175 -6.32 -6.15 1.39
CA GLY A 175 -7.69 -6.17 1.89
C GLY A 175 -8.75 -6.33 0.81
N ALA A 176 -8.49 -5.80 -0.39
CA ALA A 176 -9.27 -6.12 -1.58
C ALA A 176 -8.52 -7.03 -2.55
N LEU A 177 -7.32 -6.63 -2.97
CA LEU A 177 -6.57 -7.27 -4.05
C LEU A 177 -5.21 -7.75 -3.57
N TYR A 178 -4.88 -8.99 -3.92
CA TYR A 178 -3.55 -9.54 -3.75
C TYR A 178 -2.99 -9.99 -5.09
N ILE A 179 -1.78 -9.54 -5.42
CA ILE A 179 -1.06 -9.92 -6.64
C ILE A 179 0.23 -10.64 -6.25
N ASN A 180 0.31 -11.92 -6.61
CA ASN A 180 1.50 -12.75 -6.44
C ASN A 180 2.30 -12.79 -7.75
N ILE A 181 3.47 -12.17 -7.79
CA ILE A 181 4.29 -12.06 -9.00
C ILE A 181 5.23 -13.26 -9.10
N TRP A 182 5.19 -13.93 -10.25
CA TRP A 182 6.10 -15.00 -10.67
C TRP A 182 6.74 -14.72 -12.04
N ALA A 183 6.43 -13.57 -12.65
CA ALA A 183 6.93 -13.19 -13.97
C ALA A 183 8.39 -12.76 -13.91
N THR A 184 9.23 -13.40 -14.72
CA THR A 184 10.69 -13.14 -14.80
C THR A 184 11.07 -12.26 -16.00
N THR A 185 10.13 -12.04 -16.91
CA THR A 185 10.26 -11.10 -18.02
C THR A 185 9.63 -9.76 -17.67
N PRO A 186 10.08 -8.64 -18.26
CA PRO A 186 9.45 -7.35 -18.00
C PRO A 186 7.97 -7.36 -18.39
N LYS A 187 7.13 -7.04 -17.41
CA LYS A 187 5.68 -6.97 -17.55
C LYS A 187 5.14 -5.63 -17.09
N VAL A 188 4.08 -5.20 -17.76
CA VAL A 188 3.30 -4.04 -17.37
C VAL A 188 1.91 -4.53 -17.01
N LEU A 189 1.52 -4.32 -15.76
CA LEU A 189 0.17 -4.52 -15.27
C LEU A 189 -0.50 -3.15 -15.13
N ASP A 190 -1.49 -2.89 -15.96
CA ASP A 190 -2.28 -1.65 -15.90
C ASP A 190 -3.50 -1.87 -15.00
N ILE A 191 -3.52 -1.17 -13.87
CA ILE A 191 -4.58 -1.23 -12.88
C ILE A 191 -5.17 0.17 -12.70
N ASN A 192 -6.41 0.33 -13.15
CA ASN A 192 -7.22 1.50 -12.89
C ASN A 192 -8.29 1.10 -11.87
N CYS A 193 -8.05 1.36 -10.59
CA CYS A 193 -8.91 0.89 -9.50
C CYS A 193 -9.09 1.93 -8.40
N THR A 194 -10.25 1.91 -7.78
CA THR A 194 -10.53 2.67 -6.56
C THR A 194 -10.79 1.72 -5.40
N PHE A 195 -10.08 1.93 -4.30
CA PHE A 195 -10.20 1.19 -3.06
C PHE A 195 -10.77 2.12 -1.98
N ILE A 196 -11.92 1.75 -1.40
CA ILE A 196 -12.60 2.56 -0.38
C ILE A 196 -12.85 1.70 0.85
N ASN A 197 -12.40 2.17 2.01
CA ASN A 197 -12.58 1.51 3.32
C ASN A 197 -12.09 0.05 3.33
N CYS A 198 -11.13 -0.31 2.49
CA CYS A 198 -10.56 -1.65 2.50
C CYS A 198 -9.56 -1.80 3.65
N SER A 199 -9.54 -2.97 4.28
CA SER A 199 -8.71 -3.20 5.47
C SER A 199 -7.97 -4.53 5.46
N SER A 200 -6.74 -4.55 5.98
CA SER A 200 -5.96 -5.79 6.11
C SER A 200 -4.85 -5.70 7.16
N TYR A 201 -4.04 -6.75 7.29
CA TYR A 201 -2.81 -6.69 8.08
C TYR A 201 -1.68 -6.03 7.27
N TYR A 202 -1.60 -6.32 5.96
CA TYR A 202 -0.68 -5.69 5.00
C TYR A 202 -1.41 -5.24 3.72
N GLY A 203 -1.23 -3.98 3.33
CA GLY A 203 -1.82 -3.42 2.11
C GLY A 203 -3.35 -3.35 2.18
N GLY A 204 -3.91 -2.27 2.74
CA GLY A 204 -5.34 -2.20 3.06
C GLY A 204 -6.24 -2.35 1.83
N GLY A 205 -5.85 -1.77 0.70
CA GLY A 205 -6.45 -2.05 -0.61
C GLY A 205 -5.71 -3.15 -1.36
N LEU A 206 -4.40 -2.98 -1.55
CA LEU A 206 -3.58 -3.80 -2.44
C LEU A 206 -2.29 -4.27 -1.75
N ASN A 207 -2.03 -5.57 -1.86
CA ASN A 207 -0.73 -6.17 -1.55
C ASN A 207 -0.12 -6.77 -2.82
N ILE A 208 1.13 -6.39 -3.12
CA ILE A 208 1.95 -6.94 -4.20
C ILE A 208 3.17 -7.62 -3.60
N ALA A 209 3.34 -8.90 -3.91
CA ALA A 209 4.46 -9.70 -3.44
C ALA A 209 5.19 -10.39 -4.60
N GLY A 210 6.52 -10.33 -4.60
CA GLY A 210 7.39 -11.06 -5.52
C GLY A 210 8.72 -11.40 -4.84
N VAL A 211 8.83 -12.62 -4.31
CA VAL A 211 9.83 -12.97 -3.28
C VAL A 211 11.12 -13.60 -3.82
N GLU A 212 11.13 -14.07 -5.07
CA GLU A 212 12.33 -14.59 -5.72
C GLU A 212 13.02 -13.50 -6.56
N PRO A 213 14.36 -13.55 -6.70
CA PRO A 213 15.06 -12.56 -7.49
C PRO A 213 14.75 -12.68 -8.98
N GLY A 214 14.69 -11.54 -9.68
CA GLY A 214 14.64 -11.48 -11.15
C GLY A 214 13.25 -11.19 -11.70
N TYR A 215 12.27 -10.91 -10.86
CA TYR A 215 10.96 -10.50 -11.31
C TYR A 215 11.00 -9.07 -11.86
N GLN A 216 10.44 -8.84 -13.04
CA GLN A 216 10.40 -7.50 -13.64
C GLN A 216 8.95 -7.07 -13.81
N PHE A 217 8.44 -6.30 -12.85
CA PHE A 217 7.02 -5.97 -12.76
C PHE A 217 6.81 -4.47 -12.68
N GLN A 218 6.14 -3.91 -13.68
CA GLN A 218 5.67 -2.55 -13.69
C GLN A 218 4.18 -2.50 -13.42
N LEU A 219 3.78 -1.70 -12.44
CA LEU A 219 2.38 -1.34 -12.25
C LEU A 219 2.16 0.04 -12.86
N THR A 220 1.19 0.13 -13.75
CA THR A 220 0.72 1.39 -14.34
C THR A 220 -0.76 1.55 -14.06
N GLY A 221 -1.32 2.70 -14.47
CA GLY A 221 -2.72 3.03 -14.24
C GLY A 221 -2.91 3.98 -13.07
N SER A 222 -4.12 4.49 -12.95
CA SER A 222 -4.52 5.40 -11.88
C SER A 222 -5.16 4.63 -10.75
N ILE A 223 -4.53 4.68 -9.57
CA ILE A 223 -5.02 3.98 -8.38
C ILE A 223 -5.32 4.98 -7.29
N THR A 224 -6.54 4.90 -6.74
CA THR A 224 -6.98 5.76 -5.64
C THR A 224 -7.35 4.91 -4.42
N TYR A 225 -6.77 5.25 -3.27
CA TYR A 225 -7.08 4.67 -1.97
C TYR A 225 -7.73 5.72 -1.08
N ILE A 226 -8.89 5.40 -0.50
CA ILE A 226 -9.64 6.27 0.39
C ILE A 226 -9.96 5.51 1.66
N ASN A 227 -9.54 6.04 2.82
CA ASN A 227 -9.82 5.48 4.14
C ASN A 227 -9.40 4.00 4.28
N CYS A 228 -8.34 3.58 3.59
CA CYS A 228 -7.83 2.22 3.74
C CYS A 228 -7.02 2.08 5.03
N LEU A 229 -7.15 0.94 5.71
CA LEU A 229 -6.61 0.72 7.04
C LEU A 229 -5.77 -0.56 7.09
N THR A 230 -4.58 -0.48 7.70
CA THR A 230 -3.82 -1.69 8.06
C THR A 230 -3.36 -1.72 9.50
N GLN A 231 -3.23 -2.94 10.03
CA GLN A 231 -2.64 -3.14 11.35
C GLN A 231 -1.12 -3.01 11.33
N ARG A 232 -0.44 -3.42 10.25
CA ARG A 232 1.03 -3.44 10.19
C ARG A 232 1.61 -2.46 9.19
N SER A 233 1.38 -2.64 7.89
CA SER A 233 2.11 -1.84 6.89
C SER A 233 1.29 -1.54 5.65
N GLY A 234 1.42 -0.30 5.16
CA GLY A 234 0.84 0.13 3.89
C GLY A 234 -0.67 0.30 3.96
N GLY A 235 -1.14 1.43 4.51
CA GLY A 235 -2.57 1.61 4.78
C GLY A 235 -3.43 1.49 3.52
N GLY A 236 -2.97 2.01 2.39
CA GLY A 236 -3.54 1.70 1.07
C GLY A 236 -2.83 0.53 0.38
N MET A 237 -1.51 0.60 0.30
CA MET A 237 -0.71 -0.29 -0.54
C MET A 237 0.52 -0.83 0.20
N TYR A 238 0.78 -2.13 0.03
CA TYR A 238 2.00 -2.79 0.49
C TYR A 238 2.70 -3.43 -0.71
N ILE A 239 3.99 -3.15 -0.85
CA ILE A 239 4.85 -3.71 -1.89
C ILE A 239 6.06 -4.37 -1.23
N ASP A 240 6.22 -5.67 -1.46
CA ASP A 240 7.43 -6.42 -1.10
C ASP A 240 7.94 -7.19 -2.31
N ILE A 241 8.92 -6.60 -3.02
CA ILE A 241 9.49 -7.18 -4.22
C ILE A 241 11.00 -7.29 -4.07
N ARG A 242 11.54 -8.50 -4.26
CA ARG A 242 12.98 -8.77 -4.28
C ARG A 242 13.48 -8.71 -5.71
N ASN A 243 14.37 -7.77 -6.01
CA ASN A 243 14.92 -7.54 -7.36
C ASN A 243 13.84 -7.32 -8.44
N PRO A 244 13.02 -6.25 -8.32
CA PRO A 244 12.02 -5.87 -9.32
C PRO A 244 12.62 -5.48 -10.70
N GLY A 245 13.95 -5.44 -10.85
CA GLY A 245 14.59 -4.79 -11.99
C GLY A 245 14.28 -3.29 -12.02
N ASN A 246 14.02 -2.74 -13.20
CA ASN A 246 13.67 -1.33 -13.39
C ASN A 246 12.15 -1.19 -13.51
N VAL A 247 11.53 -0.45 -12.60
CA VAL A 247 10.08 -0.31 -12.47
C VAL A 247 9.71 1.15 -12.27
N GLU A 248 8.64 1.60 -12.93
CA GLU A 248 8.03 2.90 -12.70
C GLU A 248 6.55 2.78 -12.39
N TYR A 249 6.16 3.25 -11.20
CA TYR A 249 4.79 3.41 -10.75
C TYR A 249 4.34 4.85 -10.99
N ASN A 250 3.11 5.03 -11.47
CA ASN A 250 2.59 6.34 -11.85
C ASN A 250 1.22 6.61 -11.21
N ASP A 251 0.94 7.88 -10.90
CA ASP A 251 -0.43 8.40 -10.68
C ASP A 251 -1.24 7.68 -9.58
N ILE A 252 -0.61 7.44 -8.43
CA ILE A 252 -1.24 6.81 -7.27
C ILE A 252 -1.59 7.84 -6.19
N VAL A 253 -2.82 7.81 -5.71
CA VAL A 253 -3.37 8.72 -4.70
C VAL A 253 -3.79 7.96 -3.45
N PHE A 254 -3.31 8.42 -2.29
CA PHE A 254 -3.70 7.94 -0.97
C PHE A 254 -4.37 9.09 -0.21
N ASN A 255 -5.61 8.88 0.22
CA ASN A 255 -6.38 9.84 1.00
C ASN A 255 -6.86 9.19 2.30
N SER A 256 -6.46 9.77 3.43
CA SER A 256 -6.93 9.36 4.76
C SER A 256 -6.62 7.90 5.09
N CYS A 257 -5.54 7.36 4.53
CA CYS A 257 -5.12 5.98 4.79
C CYS A 257 -4.34 5.88 6.11
N THR A 258 -4.51 4.75 6.83
CA THR A 258 -3.92 4.53 8.16
C THR A 258 -3.17 3.22 8.24
N ALA A 259 -1.99 3.21 8.87
CA ALA A 259 -1.19 2.00 9.10
C ALA A 259 -0.35 2.08 10.39
N SER A 260 0.29 0.98 10.80
CA SER A 260 1.42 1.11 11.74
C SER A 260 2.68 1.64 11.04
N ASN A 261 2.97 1.21 9.81
CA ASN A 261 4.11 1.66 9.02
C ASN A 261 3.67 2.12 7.63
N GLY A 262 3.86 3.40 7.29
CA GLY A 262 3.50 3.94 5.98
C GLY A 262 1.98 4.04 5.81
N GLY A 263 1.39 5.14 6.27
CA GLY A 263 -0.07 5.31 6.29
C GLY A 263 -0.70 5.20 4.91
N GLY A 264 -0.04 5.67 3.84
CA GLY A 264 -0.42 5.36 2.47
C GLY A 264 0.26 4.11 1.93
N LEU A 265 1.60 4.17 1.82
CA LEU A 265 2.42 3.16 1.17
C LEU A 265 3.54 2.68 2.09
N TYR A 266 3.70 1.36 2.14
CA TYR A 266 4.93 0.71 2.58
C TYR A 266 5.57 -0.02 1.39
N MET A 267 6.86 0.19 1.19
CA MET A 267 7.63 -0.53 0.17
C MET A 267 8.94 -1.05 0.75
N SER A 268 9.21 -2.33 0.55
CA SER A 268 10.53 -2.93 0.68
C SER A 268 11.11 -3.23 -0.70
N SER A 269 12.37 -2.83 -0.90
CA SER A 269 13.13 -3.17 -2.11
C SER A 269 14.51 -3.74 -1.77
N TYR A 270 14.94 -4.69 -2.58
CA TYR A 270 16.18 -5.44 -2.42
C TYR A 270 16.86 -5.65 -3.79
N PHE A 271 18.17 -5.93 -3.75
CA PHE A 271 19.08 -6.37 -4.82
C PHE A 271 18.78 -5.87 -6.24
N ASN A 272 19.67 -5.05 -6.82
CA ASN A 272 19.68 -4.75 -8.27
C ASN A 272 18.34 -4.20 -8.81
N CYS A 273 17.79 -3.20 -8.12
CA CYS A 273 16.52 -2.60 -8.48
C CYS A 273 16.66 -1.12 -8.80
N LYS A 274 15.80 -0.61 -9.69
CA LYS A 274 15.49 0.81 -9.80
C LYS A 274 13.98 0.99 -9.79
N VAL A 275 13.44 1.56 -8.72
CA VAL A 275 12.01 1.82 -8.58
C VAL A 275 11.75 3.31 -8.64
N VAL A 276 10.91 3.75 -9.57
CA VAL A 276 10.50 5.14 -9.72
C VAL A 276 9.04 5.28 -9.27
N LEU A 277 8.78 6.16 -8.31
CA LEU A 277 7.45 6.53 -7.83
C LEU A 277 7.13 7.93 -8.37
N ASN A 278 6.37 7.99 -9.46
CA ASN A 278 6.10 9.20 -10.22
C ASN A 278 4.67 9.70 -10.01
N ARG A 279 4.49 10.98 -9.67
CA ARG A 279 3.18 11.62 -9.44
C ARG A 279 2.36 10.93 -8.33
N PHE A 280 3.03 10.51 -7.26
CA PHE A 280 2.34 10.01 -6.07
C PHE A 280 1.78 11.15 -5.25
N ARG A 281 0.58 10.98 -4.70
CA ARG A 281 -0.04 11.94 -3.79
C ARG A 281 -0.47 11.25 -2.51
N PHE A 282 0.03 11.74 -1.38
CA PHE A 282 -0.36 11.32 -0.05
C PHE A 282 -1.04 12.50 0.63
N GLN A 283 -2.26 12.30 1.12
CA GLN A 283 -3.02 13.34 1.78
C GLN A 283 -3.75 12.78 2.99
N ASP A 284 -3.64 13.49 4.12
CA ASP A 284 -4.35 13.16 5.36
C ASP A 284 -4.03 11.75 5.90
N CYS A 285 -2.90 11.16 5.49
CA CYS A 285 -2.52 9.82 5.92
C CYS A 285 -1.90 9.83 7.31
N TYR A 286 -2.12 8.75 8.06
CA TYR A 286 -1.65 8.63 9.44
C TYR A 286 -0.94 7.29 9.68
N ALA A 287 0.14 7.31 10.47
CA ALA A 287 0.76 6.06 10.91
C ALA A 287 1.41 6.14 12.29
N LEU A 288 1.77 4.99 12.86
CA LEU A 288 2.70 5.01 14.00
C LEU A 288 4.11 5.42 13.53
N LEU A 289 4.58 4.87 12.40
CA LEU A 289 5.85 5.16 11.76
C LEU A 289 5.63 5.59 10.30
N ALA A 290 5.95 6.85 9.99
CA ALA A 290 5.79 7.47 8.66
C ALA A 290 4.33 7.60 8.19
N GLY A 291 3.75 8.77 8.43
CA GLY A 291 2.34 9.04 8.13
C GLY A 291 1.95 8.84 6.67
N GLY A 292 2.80 9.25 5.72
CA GLY A 292 2.56 9.05 4.28
C GLY A 292 3.22 7.80 3.73
N LEU A 293 4.55 7.81 3.68
CA LEU A 293 5.36 6.87 2.91
C LEU A 293 6.47 6.26 3.77
N ASN A 294 6.56 4.93 3.80
CA ASN A 294 7.66 4.22 4.45
C ASN A 294 8.44 3.37 3.42
N LEU A 295 9.73 3.69 3.26
CA LEU A 295 10.64 3.01 2.35
C LEU A 295 11.70 2.26 3.15
N TYR A 296 11.79 0.95 2.91
CA TYR A 296 12.86 0.10 3.39
C TYR A 296 13.70 -0.39 2.20
N VAL A 297 14.98 -0.03 2.17
CA VAL A 297 15.91 -0.42 1.09
C VAL A 297 17.08 -1.17 1.72
N GLY A 298 16.98 -2.49 1.75
CA GLY A 298 17.80 -3.39 2.58
C GLY A 298 19.26 -3.54 2.14
N GLU A 299 20.03 -4.32 2.90
CA GLU A 299 21.42 -4.64 2.56
C GLU A 299 21.50 -5.41 1.25
N CYS A 300 22.13 -4.81 0.26
CA CYS A 300 22.23 -5.40 -1.06
C CYS A 300 23.69 -5.65 -1.43
N THR A 301 23.98 -6.80 -2.04
CA THR A 301 25.27 -7.06 -2.69
C THR A 301 25.47 -6.22 -3.96
N GLN A 302 24.39 -5.64 -4.48
CA GLN A 302 24.31 -4.82 -5.70
C GLN A 302 23.43 -3.59 -5.45
N LYS A 303 23.54 -2.54 -6.27
CA LYS A 303 22.82 -1.28 -6.03
C LYS A 303 21.30 -1.43 -6.05
N ALA A 304 20.62 -0.78 -5.11
CA ALA A 304 19.16 -0.69 -5.04
C ALA A 304 18.75 0.79 -5.03
N GLU A 305 18.02 1.24 -6.04
CA GLU A 305 17.66 2.63 -6.26
C GLU A 305 16.14 2.83 -6.14
N ILE A 306 15.73 3.84 -5.38
CA ILE A 306 14.36 4.37 -5.38
C ILE A 306 14.41 5.84 -5.79
N GLU A 307 13.55 6.26 -6.71
CA GLU A 307 13.39 7.64 -7.14
C GLU A 307 11.96 8.12 -6.85
N LEU A 308 11.80 9.20 -6.10
CA LEU A 308 10.53 9.92 -5.98
C LEU A 308 10.52 11.05 -7.00
N VAL A 309 9.51 11.08 -7.86
CA VAL A 309 9.40 12.06 -8.95
C VAL A 309 8.03 12.74 -8.88
N ASN A 310 7.99 14.06 -8.89
CA ASN A 310 6.74 14.84 -8.87
C ASN A 310 5.77 14.43 -7.74
N THR A 311 6.31 14.06 -6.58
CA THR A 311 5.55 13.48 -5.48
C THR A 311 5.11 14.54 -4.47
N THR A 312 3.87 14.43 -3.99
CA THR A 312 3.27 15.35 -3.03
C THR A 312 2.84 14.62 -1.76
N ILE A 313 3.26 15.09 -0.59
CA ILE A 313 2.87 14.56 0.73
C ILE A 313 2.33 15.71 1.56
N ILE A 314 1.03 15.71 1.88
CA ILE A 314 0.35 16.83 2.54
C ILE A 314 -0.41 16.35 3.76
N ASN A 315 -0.26 17.07 4.87
CA ASN A 315 -1.04 16.86 6.10
C ASN A 315 -0.97 15.40 6.60
N CYS A 316 0.18 14.75 6.42
CA CYS A 316 0.42 13.42 6.94
C CYS A 316 0.98 13.50 8.36
N SER A 317 0.59 12.57 9.23
CA SER A 317 0.99 12.62 10.63
C SER A 317 1.38 11.28 11.24
N SER A 318 2.19 11.31 12.29
CA SER A 318 2.51 10.12 13.07
C SER A 318 2.61 10.35 14.57
N ASN A 319 2.26 9.29 15.32
CA ASN A 319 2.34 9.29 16.79
C ASN A 319 3.71 8.87 17.34
N ASN A 320 4.64 8.42 16.50
CA ASN A 320 6.00 8.13 16.91
C ASN A 320 6.97 8.94 16.06
N HIS A 321 7.64 8.30 15.09
CA HIS A 321 8.56 8.96 14.19
C HIS A 321 7.90 9.22 12.84
N VAL A 322 8.26 10.35 12.24
CA VAL A 322 8.09 10.71 10.83
C VAL A 322 6.67 11.04 10.39
N GLY A 323 6.37 12.31 10.11
CA GLY A 323 5.03 12.73 9.70
C GLY A 323 4.79 12.45 8.21
N GLY A 324 5.74 12.85 7.36
CA GLY A 324 5.64 12.68 5.91
C GLY A 324 6.18 11.35 5.41
N MET A 325 7.50 11.25 5.23
CA MET A 325 8.16 10.07 4.65
C MET A 325 9.41 9.61 5.40
N CYS A 326 9.57 8.29 5.50
CA CYS A 326 10.74 7.63 6.07
C CYS A 326 11.51 6.87 5.00
N GLY A 327 12.84 7.01 4.98
CA GLY A 327 13.74 6.19 4.17
C GLY A 327 14.78 5.50 5.04
N GLN A 328 14.76 4.17 5.06
CA GLN A 328 15.80 3.33 5.67
C GLN A 328 16.71 2.78 4.58
N LEU A 329 17.96 3.24 4.56
CA LEU A 329 18.89 3.08 3.43
C LEU A 329 20.17 2.38 3.91
N TYR A 330 20.26 1.08 3.62
CA TYR A 330 21.40 0.24 3.97
C TYR A 330 22.48 0.24 2.87
N THR A 331 23.51 -0.61 3.02
CA THR A 331 24.62 -0.73 2.07
C THR A 331 24.12 -0.89 0.63
N ASN A 332 24.64 -0.05 -0.27
CA ASN A 332 24.27 0.04 -1.69
C ASN A 332 22.83 0.52 -1.98
N ALA A 333 22.09 0.98 -0.97
CA ALA A 333 20.80 1.64 -1.16
C ALA A 333 20.98 3.09 -1.60
N SER A 334 20.10 3.55 -2.49
CA SER A 334 20.01 4.92 -2.94
C SER A 334 18.56 5.38 -2.99
N LEU A 335 18.27 6.52 -2.38
CA LEU A 335 16.99 7.21 -2.52
C LEU A 335 17.23 8.58 -3.15
N SER A 336 16.57 8.86 -4.27
CA SER A 336 16.60 10.19 -4.88
C SER A 336 15.22 10.85 -4.91
N ILE A 337 15.19 12.16 -4.75
CA ILE A 337 14.01 13.01 -4.92
C ILE A 337 14.28 13.94 -6.09
N LYS A 338 13.42 13.89 -7.12
CA LYS A 338 13.58 14.62 -8.38
C LYS A 338 12.25 15.21 -8.83
N GLY A 339 12.31 16.05 -9.88
CA GLY A 339 11.14 16.75 -10.38
C GLY A 339 10.58 17.72 -9.33
N SER A 340 9.29 18.06 -9.41
CA SER A 340 8.67 18.99 -8.45
C SER A 340 8.07 18.23 -7.27
N CYS A 341 8.82 18.09 -6.18
CA CYS A 341 8.37 17.38 -4.98
C CYS A 341 7.98 18.36 -3.87
N LEU A 342 6.87 18.07 -3.18
CA LEU A 342 6.32 18.88 -2.09
C LEU A 342 6.01 18.01 -0.87
N ILE A 343 6.50 18.42 0.29
CA ILE A 343 6.12 17.85 1.59
C ILE A 343 5.62 18.99 2.47
N GLN A 344 4.34 18.98 2.84
CA GLN A 344 3.69 20.12 3.48
C GLN A 344 2.83 19.72 4.68
N ASP A 345 2.88 20.53 5.73
CA ASP A 345 2.02 20.43 6.92
C ASP A 345 2.09 19.05 7.61
N CYS A 346 3.21 18.35 7.49
CA CYS A 346 3.39 17.04 8.10
C CYS A 346 3.85 17.13 9.56
N VAL A 347 3.34 16.26 10.43
CA VAL A 347 3.57 16.32 11.87
C VAL A 347 4.03 14.97 12.44
N ALA A 348 5.14 14.98 13.18
CA ALA A 348 5.59 13.83 13.98
C ALA A 348 5.66 14.19 15.47
N VAL A 349 5.49 13.20 16.35
CA VAL A 349 5.71 13.40 17.79
C VAL A 349 7.19 13.49 18.13
N GLU A 350 8.02 12.60 17.57
CA GLU A 350 9.45 12.53 17.86
C GLU A 350 10.29 13.16 16.73
N ASP A 351 10.59 12.43 15.66
CA ASP A 351 11.59 12.85 14.67
C ASP A 351 11.01 13.06 13.26
N GLY A 352 11.55 14.03 12.51
CA GLY A 352 11.35 14.11 11.07
C GLY A 352 9.93 14.45 10.64
N GLY A 353 9.45 15.66 10.95
CA GLY A 353 8.06 16.05 10.66
C GLY A 353 7.71 15.84 9.19
N GLY A 354 8.56 16.32 8.28
CA GLY A 354 8.48 16.05 6.85
C GLY A 354 9.18 14.75 6.45
N ILE A 355 10.49 14.69 6.64
CA ILE A 355 11.35 13.59 6.19
C ILE A 355 12.14 13.03 7.36
N TYR A 356 12.31 11.72 7.40
CA TYR A 356 13.29 11.05 8.23
C TYR A 356 14.13 10.09 7.38
N LEU A 357 15.45 10.15 7.54
CA LEU A 357 16.38 9.26 6.87
C LEU A 357 17.21 8.51 7.89
N LEU A 358 17.34 7.21 7.68
CA LEU A 358 18.22 6.33 8.44
C LEU A 358 19.25 5.72 7.49
N PHE A 359 20.53 5.97 7.73
CA PHE A 359 21.61 5.41 6.93
C PHE A 359 22.37 4.30 7.64
N SER A 360 22.73 3.28 6.87
CA SER A 360 23.77 2.30 7.18
C SER A 360 24.56 2.02 5.90
N ASN A 361 25.43 2.94 5.50
CA ASN A 361 26.17 2.98 4.22
C ASN A 361 25.28 3.15 2.97
N GLY A 362 24.13 3.80 3.13
CA GLY A 362 23.23 4.19 2.05
C GLY A 362 23.49 5.61 1.54
N SER A 363 22.78 5.99 0.47
CA SER A 363 22.86 7.32 -0.16
C SER A 363 21.49 7.96 -0.34
N PHE A 364 21.42 9.28 -0.14
CA PHE A 364 20.25 10.10 -0.41
C PHE A 364 20.64 11.33 -1.23
N GLU A 365 19.83 11.67 -2.22
CA GLU A 365 19.99 12.86 -3.02
C GLU A 365 18.63 13.53 -3.25
N ALA A 366 18.53 14.85 -3.07
CA ALA A 366 17.33 15.59 -3.41
C ALA A 366 17.63 16.80 -4.28
N GLU A 367 16.77 17.00 -5.28
CA GLU A 367 16.72 18.17 -6.15
C GLU A 367 15.29 18.70 -6.21
N ASN A 368 15.13 20.03 -6.24
CA ASN A 368 13.83 20.71 -6.40
C ASN A 368 12.75 20.24 -5.40
N LEU A 369 13.15 19.97 -4.16
CA LEU A 369 12.27 19.56 -3.07
C LEU A 369 11.85 20.78 -2.23
N LEU A 370 10.54 21.01 -2.09
CA LEU A 370 9.99 21.98 -1.14
C LEU A 370 9.43 21.25 0.09
N VAL A 371 9.96 21.55 1.28
CA VAL A 371 9.43 21.08 2.56
C VAL A 371 8.90 22.27 3.35
N LYS A 372 7.61 22.26 3.71
CA LYS A 372 6.95 23.43 4.30
C LYS A 372 6.08 23.08 5.50
N ASN A 373 6.13 23.92 6.53
CA ASN A 373 5.24 23.87 7.70
C ASN A 373 5.28 22.54 8.49
N CYS A 374 6.33 21.75 8.32
CA CYS A 374 6.42 20.45 8.98
C CYS A 374 6.93 20.60 10.43
N THR A 375 6.38 19.82 11.35
CA THR A 375 6.68 19.95 12.79
C THR A 375 7.04 18.60 13.41
N ALA A 376 8.08 18.59 14.24
CA ALA A 376 8.48 17.43 15.05
C ALA A 376 9.18 17.90 16.34
N LYS A 377 9.51 16.97 17.24
CA LYS A 377 10.37 17.27 18.40
C LYS A 377 11.83 17.46 17.98
N HIS A 378 12.33 16.66 17.03
CA HIS A 378 13.62 16.87 16.37
C HIS A 378 13.48 16.89 14.84
N GLY A 379 13.95 17.95 14.20
CA GLY A 379 13.96 18.07 12.74
C GLY A 379 12.57 18.15 12.13
N GLY A 380 11.88 19.28 12.31
CA GLY A 380 10.53 19.49 11.77
C GLY A 380 10.44 19.27 10.26
N GLY A 381 11.40 19.80 9.50
CA GLY A 381 11.47 19.59 8.05
C GLY A 381 12.06 18.22 7.70
N MET A 382 13.28 17.97 8.18
CA MET A 382 13.99 16.72 7.97
C MET A 382 14.85 16.35 9.19
N HIS A 383 14.93 15.06 9.48
CA HIS A 383 15.85 14.49 10.46
C HIS A 383 16.67 13.37 9.82
N VAL A 384 17.97 13.30 10.14
CA VAL A 384 18.88 12.29 9.60
C VAL A 384 19.62 11.58 10.73
N SER A 385 19.58 10.25 10.71
CA SER A 385 20.26 9.35 11.64
C SER A 385 21.26 8.45 10.91
N LEU A 386 22.42 8.22 11.51
CA LEU A 386 23.51 7.38 10.99
C LEU A 386 23.72 6.19 11.93
N TYR A 387 23.73 4.97 11.39
CA TYR A 387 24.18 3.74 12.06
C TYR A 387 25.57 3.32 11.56
N ASP A 388 26.37 2.76 12.47
CA ASP A 388 27.64 2.01 12.37
C ASP A 388 28.62 2.31 11.23
N ASP A 389 28.18 2.30 9.97
CA ASP A 389 29.00 2.45 8.75
C ASP A 389 28.81 3.81 8.02
N GLY A 390 28.02 4.72 8.58
CA GLY A 390 27.81 6.07 8.03
C GLY A 390 26.82 6.13 6.86
N GLY A 391 27.00 7.08 5.94
CA GLY A 391 26.12 7.28 4.78
C GLY A 391 26.30 8.67 4.17
N THR A 392 25.74 8.87 2.97
CA THR A 392 25.86 10.15 2.25
C THR A 392 24.48 10.74 1.98
N GLY A 393 24.24 11.97 2.42
CA GLY A 393 23.07 12.76 2.06
C GLY A 393 23.49 14.03 1.33
N ILE A 394 22.88 14.31 0.17
CA ILE A 394 23.13 15.52 -0.60
C ILE A 394 21.79 16.22 -0.90
N LEU A 395 21.73 17.52 -0.59
CA LEU A 395 20.65 18.40 -1.02
C LEU A 395 21.24 19.35 -2.06
N GLN A 396 20.67 19.35 -3.27
CA GLN A 396 21.13 20.16 -4.38
C GLN A 396 20.01 21.04 -4.91
N SER A 397 20.38 22.02 -5.75
CA SER A 397 19.50 22.70 -6.72
C SER A 397 18.04 22.93 -6.24
N LYS A 398 17.79 24.10 -5.64
CA LYS A 398 16.44 24.58 -5.27
C LYS A 398 15.67 23.70 -4.27
N CYS A 399 16.37 22.95 -3.42
CA CYS A 399 15.75 22.41 -2.21
C CYS A 399 15.47 23.54 -1.20
N GLU A 400 14.24 23.64 -0.72
CA GLU A 400 13.79 24.70 0.19
C GLU A 400 13.08 24.11 1.41
N PHE A 401 13.45 24.58 2.61
CA PHE A 401 12.79 24.23 3.87
C PHE A 401 12.20 25.50 4.47
N TYR A 402 10.87 25.57 4.59
CA TYR A 402 10.17 26.79 4.93
C TYR A 402 9.20 26.61 6.10
N GLN A 403 9.34 27.43 7.15
CA GLN A 403 8.45 27.43 8.32
C GLN A 403 8.34 26.08 9.06
N CYS A 404 9.36 25.22 8.93
CA CYS A 404 9.45 23.98 9.69
C CYS A 404 9.84 24.25 11.16
N ARG A 405 9.34 23.45 12.10
CA ARG A 405 9.51 23.68 13.54
C ARG A 405 9.97 22.43 14.30
N SER A 406 10.93 22.62 15.20
CA SER A 406 11.47 21.60 16.10
C SER A 406 11.27 22.07 17.53
N ASN A 407 10.64 21.26 18.38
CA ASN A 407 10.28 21.68 19.74
C ASN A 407 11.48 21.72 20.71
N LEU A 408 12.63 21.15 20.37
CA LEU A 408 13.84 21.13 21.21
C LEU A 408 15.05 21.90 20.63
N GLY A 409 14.82 22.85 19.71
CA GLY A 409 15.80 23.93 19.43
C GLY A 409 16.53 23.88 18.10
N SER A 410 16.04 23.13 17.11
CA SER A 410 16.64 23.04 15.77
C SER A 410 15.54 22.91 14.72
N GLY A 411 14.76 23.99 14.53
CA GLY A 411 13.67 24.04 13.55
C GLY A 411 14.12 23.69 12.12
N GLU A 412 15.42 23.70 11.90
CA GLU A 412 16.09 23.43 10.64
C GLU A 412 17.10 22.30 10.88
N MET A 413 16.75 21.09 10.42
CA MET A 413 17.63 19.93 10.17
C MET A 413 18.64 19.52 11.28
N HIS A 414 18.40 18.38 11.97
CA HIS A 414 19.47 17.70 12.71
C HIS A 414 20.31 16.88 11.71
N ILE A 415 21.57 17.29 11.52
CA ILE A 415 22.51 16.69 10.57
C ILE A 415 23.82 16.44 11.31
N PHE A 416 24.44 15.27 11.11
CA PHE A 416 25.83 15.06 11.51
C PHE A 416 26.83 15.28 10.36
N TYR A 417 26.48 15.12 9.07
CA TYR A 417 27.29 15.58 7.92
C TYR A 417 26.41 15.85 6.68
N ILE A 418 26.38 17.09 6.17
CA ILE A 418 25.91 17.40 4.79
C ILE A 418 27.05 18.15 4.10
N PHE A 419 27.41 17.71 2.89
CA PHE A 419 28.20 18.51 1.97
C PHE A 419 27.24 19.34 1.12
N PHE A 420 27.27 20.66 1.29
CA PHE A 420 26.64 21.59 0.36
C PHE A 420 27.57 21.77 -0.83
N VAL A 421 27.14 21.37 -2.01
CA VAL A 421 27.80 21.75 -3.27
C VAL A 421 26.99 22.90 -3.84
N SER A 422 27.54 24.12 -3.70
CA SER A 422 26.95 25.37 -4.17
C SER A 422 27.05 25.53 -5.68
#